data_AF-A0A3G9CL61-F1
#
_entry.id   AF-A0A3G9CL61-F1
#
_cell.length_a   1.000
_cell.length_b   1.000
_cell.length_c   1.000
_cell.angle_alpha   90.00
_cell.angle_beta   90.00
_cell.angle_gamma   90.00
#
_symmetry.space_group_name_H-M   'P 1'
#
loop_
_entity.id
_entity.type
_entity.pdbx_description
1 polymer ?
#
loop_
_entity_poly.entity_id
_entity_poly.type
_entity_poly.pdbx_seq_one_letter_code
_entity_poly.pdbx_strand_id
1 'polypeptide(L)'
;MTMPNFLVIGAGKAGTTSLDEYLKQHPQIYISPVKEPNFFALEGEKLDFRGIGAETRINSWSVTNIENYRALFKDVKEHKAIGEVSPLYLYSPKAPDRIKHYIPEVKLIAILRNPADRAYSAYLWLFGQEREKIKDFAKALESEESRIQSNWEWIWHYRNLGFYYTQLKRYYDRFDREKIKVYLFEDLKNNGKDLIKDIYDFLEVDTIYMPDTSMKYAYSVIPPKNQILQEFLTNKNPLKEFLKTLLPANIRKPLSAKVYKKNMTQTLKISKEMRQQLIEVYREDILKLEELIQRDLSSWLAP
;
A
#
# COMPACT_ATOMS: atom_id res chain seq x y z
N MET A 1 21.37 17.52 -7.66
CA MET A 1 20.94 16.11 -7.56
C MET A 1 19.47 16.04 -7.95
N THR A 2 19.10 15.00 -8.69
CA THR A 2 17.75 14.76 -9.20
C THR A 2 16.75 14.55 -8.07
N MET A 3 15.53 15.06 -8.23
CA MET A 3 14.39 14.87 -7.34
C MET A 3 13.23 14.24 -8.13
N PRO A 4 12.29 13.54 -7.47
CA PRO A 4 11.13 13.00 -8.16
C PRO A 4 10.20 14.10 -8.65
N ASN A 5 9.61 13.90 -9.82
CA ASN A 5 8.59 14.76 -10.42
C ASN A 5 7.18 14.15 -10.36
N PHE A 6 7.03 12.93 -9.84
CA PHE A 6 5.74 12.40 -9.41
C PHE A 6 5.82 11.52 -8.16
N LEU A 7 4.71 11.40 -7.43
CA LEU A 7 4.59 10.55 -6.24
C LEU A 7 3.28 9.76 -6.26
N VAL A 8 3.35 8.47 -5.93
CA VAL A 8 2.16 7.69 -5.56
C VAL A 8 1.99 7.78 -4.04
N ILE A 9 1.12 8.68 -3.60
CA ILE A 9 1.01 9.11 -2.20
C ILE A 9 0.16 8.19 -1.32
N GLY A 10 -0.66 7.32 -1.91
CA GLY A 10 -1.62 6.55 -1.16
C GLY A 10 -2.62 5.80 -2.03
N ALA A 11 -3.52 5.03 -1.44
CA ALA A 11 -3.61 4.72 -0.01
C ALA A 11 -2.97 3.36 0.31
N GLY A 12 -2.50 3.20 1.55
CA GLY A 12 -2.05 1.90 2.05
C GLY A 12 -3.15 0.83 1.90
N LYS A 13 -2.80 -0.33 1.34
CA LYS A 13 -3.71 -1.47 1.06
C LYS A 13 -4.75 -1.23 -0.05
N ALA A 14 -4.51 -0.25 -0.93
CA ALA A 14 -5.36 0.06 -2.09
C ALA A 14 -4.72 -0.28 -3.46
N GLY A 15 -3.68 -1.13 -3.51
CA GLY A 15 -3.09 -1.58 -4.79
C GLY A 15 -1.82 -0.84 -5.22
N THR A 16 -1.25 0.01 -4.36
CA THR A 16 -0.01 0.76 -4.63
C THR A 16 1.19 -0.12 -4.97
N THR A 17 1.29 -1.35 -4.44
CA THR A 17 2.36 -2.28 -4.83
C THR A 17 2.21 -2.76 -6.27
N SER A 18 0.99 -2.99 -6.76
CA SER A 18 0.78 -3.32 -8.17
C SER A 18 1.16 -2.15 -9.06
N LEU A 19 0.76 -0.92 -8.69
CA LEU A 19 1.17 0.28 -9.43
C LEU A 19 2.70 0.45 -9.47
N ASP A 20 3.38 0.29 -8.32
CA ASP A 20 4.84 0.34 -8.24
C ASP A 20 5.51 -0.63 -9.23
N GLU A 21 5.07 -1.88 -9.24
CA GLU A 21 5.60 -2.92 -10.13
C GLU A 21 5.25 -2.69 -11.61
N TYR A 22 4.10 -2.11 -11.92
CA TYR A 22 3.70 -1.78 -13.29
C TYR A 22 4.49 -0.58 -13.83
N LEU A 23 4.65 0.47 -13.02
CA LEU A 23 5.39 1.68 -13.39
C LEU A 23 6.88 1.39 -13.65
N LYS A 24 7.49 0.50 -12.85
CA LYS A 24 8.88 0.05 -13.03
C LYS A 24 9.18 -0.61 -14.38
N GLN A 25 8.16 -1.08 -15.10
CA GLN A 25 8.35 -1.77 -16.38
C GLN A 25 8.48 -0.79 -17.56
N HIS A 26 8.12 0.49 -17.39
CA HIS A 26 8.15 1.44 -18.49
C HIS A 26 9.55 2.07 -18.66
N PRO A 27 10.13 2.08 -19.87
CA PRO A 27 11.50 2.56 -20.11
C PRO A 27 11.75 4.06 -19.88
N GLN A 28 10.69 4.86 -19.71
CA GLN A 28 10.76 6.31 -19.49
C GLN A 28 10.44 6.68 -18.03
N ILE A 29 10.14 5.68 -17.20
CA ILE A 29 9.81 5.85 -15.79
C ILE A 29 10.95 5.29 -14.94
N TYR A 30 11.48 6.14 -14.07
CA TYR A 30 12.35 5.72 -12.97
C TYR A 30 11.55 5.70 -11.67
N ILE A 31 11.55 4.57 -10.97
CA ILE A 31 11.00 4.45 -9.63
C ILE A 31 12.15 4.23 -8.65
N SER A 32 12.12 4.93 -7.50
CA SER A 32 13.05 4.69 -6.40
C SER A 32 13.28 3.19 -6.14
N PRO A 33 14.54 2.73 -5.99
CA PRO A 33 14.84 1.32 -5.70
C PRO A 33 14.33 0.91 -4.32
N VAL A 34 14.19 1.87 -3.41
CA VAL A 34 13.55 1.68 -2.10
C VAL A 34 12.08 2.05 -2.26
N LYS A 35 11.17 1.09 -2.05
CA LYS A 35 9.74 1.36 -1.96
C LYS A 35 9.40 1.88 -0.56
N GLU A 36 8.45 2.81 -0.49
CA GLU A 36 8.01 3.45 0.75
C GLU A 36 9.18 4.08 1.55
N PRO A 37 10.02 4.93 0.93
CA PRO A 37 11.07 5.65 1.66
C PRO A 37 10.48 6.59 2.72
N ASN A 38 9.21 6.98 2.61
CA ASN A 38 8.47 7.75 3.61
C ASN A 38 9.09 9.12 3.98
N PHE A 39 9.99 9.64 3.14
CA PHE A 39 10.73 10.88 3.39
C PHE A 39 9.81 12.06 3.67
N PHE A 40 8.87 12.39 2.80
CA PHE A 40 8.01 13.54 3.06
C PHE A 40 7.10 13.37 4.28
N ALA A 41 6.82 12.14 4.71
CA ALA A 41 6.10 11.89 5.95
C ALA A 41 6.98 12.05 7.20
N LEU A 42 8.28 11.76 7.09
CA LEU A 42 9.19 11.55 8.24
C LEU A 42 10.47 12.38 8.19
N GLU A 43 10.56 13.36 7.30
CA GLU A 43 11.71 14.26 7.18
C GLU A 43 12.05 14.89 8.54
N GLY A 44 13.31 14.72 8.96
CA GLY A 44 13.83 15.25 10.22
C GLY A 44 13.26 14.61 11.48
N GLU A 45 12.36 13.63 11.37
CA GLU A 45 11.77 12.96 12.52
C GLU A 45 12.74 11.92 13.11
N LYS A 46 12.68 11.73 14.43
CA LYS A 46 13.26 10.57 15.09
C LYS A 46 12.31 9.37 14.88
N LEU A 47 12.81 8.28 14.32
CA LEU A 47 12.02 7.07 14.11
C LEU A 47 11.93 6.28 15.42
N ASP A 48 10.79 6.36 16.09
CA ASP A 48 10.52 5.67 17.35
C ASP A 48 9.14 5.00 17.41
N PHE A 49 8.62 4.62 16.24
CA PHE A 49 7.35 3.91 16.14
C PHE A 49 7.40 2.60 16.92
N ARG A 50 6.27 2.27 17.54
CA ARG A 50 6.06 1.09 18.37
C ARG A 50 5.16 0.08 17.67
N GLY A 51 4.85 -1.00 18.39
CA GLY A 51 4.05 -2.10 17.89
C GLY A 51 4.90 -3.22 17.30
N ILE A 52 4.27 -4.39 17.15
CA ILE A 52 4.98 -5.61 16.76
C ILE A 52 5.53 -5.43 15.35
N GLY A 53 6.86 -5.44 15.22
CA GLY A 53 7.56 -5.35 13.93
C GLY A 53 7.99 -3.94 13.49
N ALA A 54 7.71 -2.88 14.25
CA ALA A 54 8.10 -1.52 13.85
C ALA A 54 9.62 -1.36 13.62
N GLU A 55 10.44 -1.99 14.47
CA GLU A 55 11.91 -1.95 14.39
C GLU A 55 12.49 -2.59 13.14
N THR A 56 11.78 -3.53 12.52
CA THR A 56 12.19 -4.17 11.26
C THR A 56 11.44 -3.61 10.05
N ARG A 57 10.63 -2.57 10.26
CA ARG A 57 9.72 -1.98 9.28
C ARG A 57 9.95 -0.49 9.14
N ILE A 58 9.00 0.33 9.57
CA ILE A 58 9.03 1.77 9.37
C ILE A 58 10.27 2.42 10.00
N ASN A 59 10.78 1.89 11.12
CA ASN A 59 11.99 2.42 11.74
C ASN A 59 13.29 2.03 11.01
N SER A 60 13.30 0.97 10.21
CA SER A 60 14.54 0.41 9.66
C SER A 60 14.95 0.97 8.30
N TRP A 61 13.98 1.25 7.42
CA TRP A 61 14.26 1.67 6.04
C TRP A 61 13.75 3.06 5.68
N SER A 62 12.93 3.69 6.54
CA SER A 62 12.43 5.04 6.23
C SER A 62 13.59 6.02 6.19
N VAL A 63 13.54 6.92 5.22
CA VAL A 63 14.56 7.92 4.97
C VAL A 63 14.11 9.22 5.62
N THR A 64 14.90 9.77 6.54
CA THR A 64 14.55 11.04 7.23
C THR A 64 15.45 12.20 6.85
N ASN A 65 16.51 11.93 6.08
CA ASN A 65 17.51 12.91 5.64
C ASN A 65 17.46 13.14 4.13
N ILE A 66 17.53 14.40 3.71
CA ILE A 66 17.41 14.82 2.31
C ILE A 66 18.53 14.27 1.40
N GLU A 67 19.75 14.10 1.90
CA GLU A 67 20.86 13.59 1.07
C GLU A 67 20.70 12.09 0.80
N ASN A 68 20.27 11.33 1.82
CA ASN A 68 19.88 9.92 1.62
C ASN A 68 18.68 9.80 0.68
N TYR A 69 17.75 10.75 0.74
CA TYR A 69 16.60 10.78 -0.16
C TYR A 69 17.00 11.03 -1.61
N ARG A 70 17.84 12.04 -1.87
CA ARG A 70 18.39 12.35 -3.19
C ARG A 70 19.20 11.19 -3.76
N ALA A 71 19.92 10.45 -2.91
CA ALA A 71 20.70 9.29 -3.33
C ALA A 71 19.84 8.17 -3.93
N LEU A 72 18.53 8.10 -3.63
CA LEU A 72 17.60 7.15 -4.26
C LEU A 72 17.40 7.41 -5.76
N PHE A 73 17.75 8.60 -6.24
CA PHE A 73 17.56 9.03 -7.64
C PHE A 73 18.89 9.23 -8.39
N LYS A 74 20.01 8.75 -7.82
CA LYS A 74 21.35 8.91 -8.42
C LYS A 74 21.52 8.20 -9.78
N ASP A 75 20.75 7.15 -10.01
CA ASP A 75 20.84 6.32 -11.23
C ASP A 75 19.84 6.77 -12.31
N VAL A 76 19.17 7.91 -12.10
CA VAL A 76 18.34 8.52 -13.14
C VAL A 76 19.22 8.98 -14.30
N LYS A 77 18.85 8.52 -15.50
CA LYS A 77 19.42 8.93 -16.79
C LYS A 77 18.39 9.77 -17.56
N GLU A 78 17.99 9.32 -18.75
CA GLU A 78 17.04 9.99 -19.65
C GLU A 78 15.56 9.71 -19.32
N HIS A 79 15.23 9.40 -18.06
CA HIS A 79 13.84 9.10 -17.67
C HIS A 79 13.04 10.40 -17.59
N LYS A 80 11.85 10.42 -18.20
CA LYS A 80 10.94 11.57 -18.17
C LYS A 80 10.19 11.65 -16.84
N ALA A 81 9.67 10.52 -16.37
CA ALA A 81 8.95 10.43 -15.11
C ALA A 81 9.85 9.79 -14.05
N ILE A 82 10.09 10.50 -12.96
CA ILE A 82 10.96 10.07 -11.87
C ILE A 82 10.11 10.12 -10.61
N GLY A 83 9.94 9.00 -9.93
CA GLY A 83 9.00 8.96 -8.83
C GLY A 83 9.28 7.90 -7.79
N GLU A 84 8.39 7.85 -6.83
CA GLU A 84 8.38 6.85 -5.78
C GLU A 84 6.95 6.54 -5.32
N VAL A 85 6.82 5.45 -4.57
CA VAL A 85 5.55 4.97 -4.05
C VAL A 85 5.66 4.88 -2.53
N SER A 86 4.99 5.80 -1.83
CA SER A 86 4.97 5.92 -0.37
C SER A 86 3.53 6.14 0.11
N PRO A 87 2.76 5.05 0.32
CA PRO A 87 1.33 5.14 0.57
C PRO A 87 0.92 5.85 1.88
N LEU A 88 1.88 6.07 2.77
CA LEU A 88 1.72 6.78 4.04
C LEU A 88 1.76 8.31 3.89
N TYR A 89 2.14 8.84 2.72
CA TYR A 89 2.08 10.28 2.47
C TYR A 89 0.67 10.82 2.57
N LEU A 90 -0.30 10.12 1.98
CA LEU A 90 -1.70 10.53 2.03
C LEU A 90 -2.20 10.67 3.47
N TYR A 91 -1.80 9.75 4.35
CA TYR A 91 -2.17 9.76 5.76
C TYR A 91 -1.46 10.87 6.55
N SER A 92 -0.19 11.14 6.27
CA SER A 92 0.61 12.10 7.02
C SER A 92 0.06 13.53 6.86
N PRO A 93 -0.19 14.26 7.97
CA PRO A 93 -0.56 15.66 7.91
C PRO A 93 0.61 16.57 7.49
N LYS A 94 1.87 16.13 7.66
CA LYS A 94 3.08 16.91 7.36
C LYS A 94 3.54 16.76 5.90
N ALA A 95 3.19 15.65 5.25
CA ALA A 95 3.69 15.34 3.92
C ALA A 95 3.31 16.38 2.84
N PRO A 96 2.06 16.90 2.77
CA PRO A 96 1.70 17.88 1.74
C PRO A 96 2.58 19.14 1.75
N ASP A 97 2.86 19.70 2.93
CA ASP A 97 3.70 20.90 3.08
C ASP A 97 5.14 20.63 2.68
N ARG A 98 5.71 19.50 3.12
CA ARG A 98 7.08 19.10 2.77
C ARG A 98 7.22 18.83 1.28
N ILE A 99 6.25 18.16 0.66
CA ILE A 99 6.22 17.94 -0.79
C ILE A 99 6.20 19.28 -1.51
N LYS A 100 5.32 20.21 -1.11
CA LYS A 100 5.21 21.54 -1.75
C LYS A 100 6.51 22.33 -1.62
N HIS A 101 7.20 22.21 -0.49
CA HIS A 101 8.48 22.86 -0.25
C HIS A 101 9.58 22.38 -1.22
N TYR A 102 9.72 21.07 -1.41
CA TYR A 102 10.81 20.51 -2.20
C TYR A 102 10.53 20.40 -3.70
N ILE A 103 9.31 20.03 -4.07
CA ILE A 103 8.92 19.67 -5.43
C ILE A 103 7.52 20.24 -5.75
N PRO A 104 7.35 21.58 -5.80
CA PRO A 104 6.03 22.22 -5.92
C PRO A 104 5.27 21.87 -7.21
N GLU A 105 5.99 21.47 -8.25
CA GLU A 105 5.44 21.10 -9.57
C GLU A 105 5.09 19.61 -9.73
N VAL A 106 5.28 18.83 -8.66
CA VAL A 106 5.10 17.37 -8.67
C VAL A 106 3.69 16.95 -9.09
N LYS A 107 3.63 15.82 -9.78
CA LYS A 107 2.38 15.10 -10.07
C LYS A 107 2.08 14.09 -8.97
N LEU A 108 0.85 14.10 -8.46
CA LEU A 108 0.42 13.30 -7.31
C LEU A 108 -0.61 12.27 -7.76
N ILE A 109 -0.38 11.01 -7.42
CA ILE A 109 -1.27 9.90 -7.74
C ILE A 109 -1.75 9.27 -6.43
N ALA A 110 -3.07 9.19 -6.26
CA ALA A 110 -3.71 8.42 -5.21
C ALA A 110 -4.56 7.31 -5.82
N ILE A 111 -4.47 6.10 -5.28
CA ILE A 111 -5.40 5.00 -5.53
C ILE A 111 -6.12 4.67 -4.23
N LEU A 112 -7.44 4.80 -4.22
CA LEU A 112 -8.27 4.59 -3.04
C LEU A 112 -9.00 3.26 -3.14
N ARG A 113 -9.40 2.70 -2.02
CA ARG A 113 -10.20 1.47 -1.95
C ARG A 113 -11.33 1.73 -0.96
N ASN A 114 -12.48 1.06 -1.10
CA ASN A 114 -13.51 1.12 -0.06
C ASN A 114 -12.88 1.04 1.35
N PRO A 115 -13.11 2.02 2.23
CA PRO A 115 -12.33 2.18 3.45
C PRO A 115 -12.54 1.02 4.44
N ALA A 116 -13.69 0.36 4.42
CA ALA A 116 -13.93 -0.86 5.20
C ALA A 116 -13.08 -2.04 4.68
N ASP A 117 -13.05 -2.24 3.36
CA ASP A 117 -12.23 -3.28 2.72
C ASP A 117 -10.73 -3.02 2.87
N ARG A 118 -10.32 -1.75 2.86
CA ARG A 118 -8.94 -1.30 3.12
C ARG A 118 -8.52 -1.61 4.55
N ALA A 119 -9.36 -1.28 5.54
CA ALA A 119 -9.14 -1.58 6.95
C ALA A 119 -8.97 -3.08 7.18
N TYR A 120 -9.89 -3.87 6.64
CA TYR A 120 -9.84 -5.32 6.76
C TYR A 120 -8.63 -5.93 6.04
N SER A 121 -8.22 -5.36 4.91
CA SER A 121 -7.01 -5.79 4.20
C SER A 121 -5.72 -5.49 4.99
N ALA A 122 -5.67 -4.38 5.74
CA ALA A 122 -4.56 -4.09 6.64
C ALA A 122 -4.51 -5.11 7.79
N TYR A 123 -5.66 -5.38 8.41
CA TYR A 123 -5.81 -6.41 9.44
C TYR A 123 -5.32 -7.78 8.97
N LEU A 124 -5.83 -8.28 7.84
CA LEU A 124 -5.43 -9.59 7.31
C LEU A 124 -3.93 -9.65 6.98
N TRP A 125 -3.35 -8.54 6.51
CA TRP A 125 -1.93 -8.48 6.22
C TRP A 125 -1.08 -8.57 7.49
N LEU A 126 -1.44 -7.82 8.54
CA LEU A 126 -0.75 -7.90 9.84
C LEU A 126 -0.97 -9.25 10.52
N PHE A 127 -2.17 -9.81 10.42
CA PHE A 127 -2.51 -11.12 10.96
C PHE A 127 -1.76 -12.24 10.24
N GLY A 128 -1.70 -12.19 8.91
CA GLY A 128 -0.95 -13.15 8.09
C GLY A 128 0.56 -13.07 8.27
N GLN A 129 1.08 -11.94 8.75
CA GLN A 129 2.47 -11.76 9.18
C GLN A 129 2.70 -12.14 10.64
N GLU A 130 1.68 -12.67 11.33
CA GLU A 130 1.70 -13.02 12.75
C GLU A 130 1.99 -11.82 13.68
N ARG A 131 1.76 -10.60 13.19
CA ARG A 131 1.94 -9.37 13.97
C ARG A 131 0.68 -9.08 14.77
N GLU A 132 -0.48 -9.12 14.12
CA GLU A 132 -1.76 -8.96 14.79
C GLU A 132 -2.09 -10.26 15.54
N LYS A 133 -2.24 -10.16 16.87
CA LYS A 133 -2.53 -11.29 17.75
C LYS A 133 -4.01 -11.41 18.08
N ILE A 134 -4.76 -10.32 17.88
CA ILE A 134 -6.20 -10.30 18.08
C ILE A 134 -6.86 -10.94 16.85
N LYS A 135 -7.46 -12.12 17.01
CA LYS A 135 -8.12 -12.86 15.91
C LYS A 135 -9.45 -12.29 15.47
N ASP A 136 -10.07 -11.48 16.33
CA ASP A 136 -11.35 -10.83 16.08
C ASP A 136 -11.09 -9.42 15.55
N PHE A 137 -11.57 -9.12 14.34
CA PHE A 137 -11.33 -7.83 13.71
C PHE A 137 -12.03 -6.67 14.44
N ALA A 138 -13.20 -6.88 15.05
CA ALA A 138 -13.89 -5.85 15.83
C ALA A 138 -13.03 -5.43 17.03
N LYS A 139 -12.51 -6.42 17.77
CA LYS A 139 -11.60 -6.16 18.91
C LYS A 139 -10.29 -5.52 18.48
N ALA A 140 -9.79 -5.86 17.29
CA ALA A 140 -8.60 -5.25 16.73
C ALA A 140 -8.82 -3.76 16.37
N LEU A 141 -10.01 -3.41 15.88
CA LEU A 141 -10.43 -2.01 15.65
C LEU A 141 -10.57 -1.23 16.95
N GLU A 142 -11.17 -1.83 17.98
CA GLU A 142 -11.31 -1.20 19.32
C GLU A 142 -9.94 -0.87 19.94
N SER A 143 -8.90 -1.64 19.59
CA SER A 143 -7.53 -1.42 20.08
C SER A 143 -6.79 -0.29 19.35
N GLU A 144 -7.36 0.30 18.30
CA GLU A 144 -6.67 1.29 17.48
C GLU A 144 -6.31 2.56 18.26
N GLU A 145 -7.21 3.07 19.08
CA GLU A 145 -6.99 4.32 19.81
C GLU A 145 -5.81 4.19 20.79
N SER A 146 -5.74 3.07 21.53
CA SER A 146 -4.62 2.80 22.44
C SER A 146 -3.31 2.57 21.69
N ARG A 147 -3.35 1.98 20.49
CA ARG A 147 -2.19 1.82 19.61
C ARG A 147 -1.67 3.16 19.12
N ILE A 148 -2.56 4.07 18.71
CA ILE A 148 -2.19 5.45 18.32
C ILE A 148 -1.51 6.18 19.48
N GLN A 149 -2.12 6.14 20.67
CA GLN A 149 -1.57 6.78 21.88
C GLN A 149 -0.21 6.19 22.27
N SER A 150 0.01 4.91 21.97
CA SER A 150 1.28 4.22 22.19
C SER A 150 2.28 4.38 21.03
N ASN A 151 2.03 5.30 20.09
CA ASN A 151 2.84 5.57 18.91
C ASN A 151 3.10 4.33 18.02
N TRP A 152 2.11 3.45 17.86
CA TRP A 152 2.24 2.31 16.95
C TRP A 152 2.35 2.78 15.48
N GLU A 153 3.03 2.01 14.63
CA GLU A 153 3.16 2.37 13.21
C GLU A 153 1.79 2.55 12.52
N TRP A 154 1.71 3.46 11.55
CA TRP A 154 0.40 3.90 11.03
C TRP A 154 -0.44 2.84 10.34
N ILE A 155 0.15 1.73 9.85
CA ILE A 155 -0.63 0.62 9.25
C ILE A 155 -1.59 -0.05 10.27
N TRP A 156 -1.33 0.09 11.58
CA TRP A 156 -2.24 -0.37 12.64
C TRP A 156 -3.46 0.53 12.84
N HIS A 157 -3.49 1.70 12.18
CA HIS A 157 -4.60 2.64 12.25
C HIS A 157 -5.69 2.22 11.24
N TYR A 158 -6.34 1.10 11.54
CA TYR A 158 -7.31 0.45 10.65
C TYR A 158 -8.47 1.36 10.25
N ARG A 159 -8.96 2.20 11.15
CA ARG A 159 -10.03 3.15 10.95
C ARG A 159 -9.47 4.46 10.39
N ASN A 160 -8.47 5.04 11.03
CA ASN A 160 -8.06 6.41 10.71
C ASN A 160 -7.44 6.55 9.31
N LEU A 161 -6.77 5.50 8.81
CA LEU A 161 -6.28 5.48 7.42
C LEU A 161 -7.40 5.50 6.36
N GLY A 162 -8.65 5.24 6.74
CA GLY A 162 -9.81 5.21 5.84
C GLY A 162 -10.52 6.55 5.63
N PHE A 163 -10.20 7.60 6.39
CA PHE A 163 -10.82 8.93 6.22
C PHE A 163 -10.14 9.73 5.10
N TYR A 164 -10.44 9.37 3.85
CA TYR A 164 -9.76 9.90 2.67
C TYR A 164 -10.12 11.34 2.33
N TYR A 165 -11.34 11.80 2.58
CA TYR A 165 -11.68 13.21 2.30
C TYR A 165 -10.76 14.12 3.12
N THR A 166 -10.66 13.86 4.42
CA THR A 166 -9.79 14.64 5.32
C THR A 166 -8.33 14.61 4.86
N GLN A 167 -7.88 13.48 4.30
CA GLN A 167 -6.53 13.29 3.79
C GLN A 167 -6.26 14.04 2.48
N LEU A 168 -7.11 13.82 1.47
CA LEU A 168 -6.98 14.45 0.15
C LEU A 168 -7.23 15.95 0.18
N LYS A 169 -8.12 16.44 1.05
CA LYS A 169 -8.37 17.87 1.19
C LYS A 169 -7.07 18.63 1.48
N ARG A 170 -6.18 18.10 2.31
CA ARG A 170 -4.89 18.74 2.61
C ARG A 170 -4.01 18.92 1.37
N TYR A 171 -4.09 18.00 0.42
CA TYR A 171 -3.39 18.09 -0.85
C TYR A 171 -4.05 19.09 -1.79
N TYR A 172 -5.38 19.04 -1.96
CA TYR A 172 -6.10 20.02 -2.78
C TYR A 172 -5.99 21.46 -2.24
N ASP A 173 -5.77 21.64 -0.94
CA ASP A 173 -5.52 22.96 -0.35
C ASP A 173 -4.12 23.53 -0.72
N ARG A 174 -3.24 22.75 -1.35
CA ARG A 174 -1.82 23.11 -1.62
C ARG A 174 -1.38 22.93 -3.07
N PHE A 175 -2.07 22.07 -3.81
CA PHE A 175 -1.76 21.73 -5.19
C PHE A 175 -3.00 21.90 -6.04
N ASP A 176 -2.78 22.39 -7.26
CA ASP A 176 -3.85 22.52 -8.23
C ASP A 176 -4.44 21.15 -8.58
N ARG A 177 -5.72 21.13 -8.93
CA ARG A 177 -6.47 19.89 -9.15
C ARG A 177 -5.84 19.04 -10.25
N GLU A 178 -5.27 19.69 -11.26
CA GLU A 178 -4.60 19.07 -12.40
C GLU A 178 -3.31 18.33 -12.00
N LYS A 179 -2.71 18.68 -10.85
CA LYS A 179 -1.54 17.97 -10.32
C LYS A 179 -1.92 16.71 -9.55
N ILE A 180 -3.21 16.45 -9.30
CA ILE A 180 -3.67 15.31 -8.49
C ILE A 180 -4.58 14.41 -9.33
N LYS A 181 -4.16 13.15 -9.51
CA LYS A 181 -5.01 12.09 -10.07
C LYS A 181 -5.44 11.12 -8.97
N VAL A 182 -6.75 10.90 -8.88
CA VAL A 182 -7.36 9.95 -7.93
C VAL A 182 -8.02 8.80 -8.68
N TYR A 183 -7.55 7.59 -8.42
CA TYR A 183 -8.08 6.34 -8.96
C TYR A 183 -8.76 5.52 -7.87
N LEU A 184 -9.60 4.58 -8.26
CA LEU A 184 -10.15 3.58 -7.36
C LEU A 184 -9.50 2.22 -7.60
N PHE A 185 -9.41 1.41 -6.55
CA PHE A 185 -8.87 0.06 -6.60
C PHE A 185 -9.68 -0.84 -7.54
N GLU A 186 -10.99 -0.56 -7.66
CA GLU A 186 -11.90 -1.20 -8.59
C GLU A 186 -11.49 -0.94 -10.05
N ASP A 187 -10.94 0.23 -10.39
CA ASP A 187 -10.43 0.53 -11.73
C ASP A 187 -9.25 -0.37 -12.08
N LEU A 188 -8.32 -0.49 -11.13
CA LEU A 188 -7.14 -1.34 -11.30
C LEU A 188 -7.55 -2.81 -11.51
N LYS A 189 -8.62 -3.25 -10.82
CA LYS A 189 -9.12 -4.62 -10.91
C LYS A 189 -9.92 -4.88 -12.19
N ASN A 190 -10.76 -3.95 -12.60
CA ASN A 190 -11.72 -4.15 -13.68
C ASN A 190 -11.16 -3.70 -15.03
N ASN A 191 -10.47 -2.55 -15.07
CA ASN A 191 -9.98 -1.88 -16.27
C ASN A 191 -8.51 -1.44 -16.11
N GLY A 192 -7.66 -2.34 -15.60
CA GLY A 192 -6.27 -2.00 -15.23
C GLY A 192 -5.43 -1.44 -16.38
N LYS A 193 -5.67 -1.87 -17.63
CA LYS A 193 -4.96 -1.33 -18.81
C LYS A 193 -5.27 0.14 -19.04
N ASP A 194 -6.55 0.52 -18.97
CA ASP A 194 -6.97 1.90 -19.21
C ASP A 194 -6.50 2.82 -18.08
N LEU A 195 -6.54 2.33 -16.82
CA LEU A 195 -5.96 3.06 -15.69
C LEU A 195 -4.47 3.32 -15.90
N ILE A 196 -3.70 2.31 -16.32
CA ILE A 196 -2.26 2.48 -16.54
C ILE A 196 -1.99 3.44 -17.70
N LYS A 197 -2.81 3.38 -18.76
CA LYS A 197 -2.73 4.34 -19.86
C LYS A 197 -2.99 5.78 -19.41
N ASP A 198 -4.03 6.03 -18.60
CA ASP A 198 -4.29 7.37 -18.06
C ASP A 198 -3.16 7.84 -17.14
N ILE A 199 -2.54 6.94 -16.36
CA ILE A 199 -1.35 7.29 -15.57
C ILE A 199 -0.19 7.68 -16.50
N TYR A 200 0.06 6.95 -17.58
CA TYR A 200 1.14 7.27 -18.51
C TYR A 200 0.91 8.60 -19.24
N ASP A 201 -0.32 8.87 -19.69
CA ASP A 201 -0.69 10.16 -20.25
C ASP A 201 -0.47 11.27 -19.21
N PHE A 202 -0.92 11.05 -17.97
CA PHE A 202 -0.70 11.99 -16.88
C PHE A 202 0.78 12.23 -16.58
N LEU A 203 1.63 11.21 -16.67
CA LEU A 203 3.07 11.30 -16.47
C LEU A 203 3.84 11.76 -17.72
N GLU A 204 3.15 11.99 -18.85
CA GLU A 204 3.72 12.41 -20.14
C GLU A 204 4.77 11.41 -20.69
N VAL A 205 4.48 10.12 -20.55
CA VAL A 205 5.27 9.01 -21.11
C VAL A 205 4.49 8.23 -22.17
N ASP A 206 5.21 7.46 -22.98
CA ASP A 206 4.64 6.80 -24.17
C ASP A 206 3.63 5.70 -23.81
N THR A 207 2.36 5.91 -24.14
CA THR A 207 1.27 4.95 -23.87
C THR A 207 1.29 3.67 -24.70
N ILE A 208 2.24 3.53 -25.62
CA ILE A 208 2.43 2.31 -26.43
C ILE A 208 3.01 1.17 -25.56
N TYR A 209 3.82 1.51 -24.56
CA TYR A 209 4.40 0.52 -23.66
C TYR A 209 3.40 0.12 -22.60
N MET A 210 2.93 -1.12 -22.61
CA MET A 210 2.02 -1.65 -21.59
C MET A 210 2.75 -2.66 -20.70
N PRO A 211 2.58 -2.58 -19.37
CA PRO A 211 3.21 -3.53 -18.46
C PRO A 211 2.51 -4.89 -18.54
N ASP A 212 3.24 -5.94 -18.17
CA ASP A 212 2.64 -7.24 -17.93
C ASP A 212 1.83 -7.20 -16.62
N THR A 213 0.50 -7.14 -16.79
CA THR A 213 -0.46 -7.17 -15.68
C THR A 213 -0.92 -8.59 -15.31
N SER A 214 -0.36 -9.64 -15.96
CA SER A 214 -0.73 -11.04 -15.69
C SER A 214 -0.33 -11.47 -14.27
N MET A 215 0.77 -10.90 -13.76
CA MET A 215 1.13 -11.01 -12.35
C MET A 215 0.20 -10.12 -11.51
N LYS A 216 -0.81 -10.75 -10.92
CA LYS A 216 -1.64 -10.13 -9.90
C LYS A 216 -0.87 -10.09 -8.58
N TYR A 217 -0.28 -8.94 -8.27
CA TYR A 217 0.39 -8.66 -6.99
C TYR A 217 -0.62 -8.49 -5.84
N ALA A 218 -1.52 -9.46 -5.66
CA ALA A 218 -2.47 -9.49 -4.56
C ALA A 218 -1.76 -10.00 -3.29
N TYR A 219 -0.98 -9.14 -2.63
CA TYR A 219 -0.39 -9.42 -1.31
C TYR A 219 -1.44 -9.30 -0.17
N SER A 220 -2.64 -9.83 -0.41
CA SER A 220 -3.44 -10.32 0.70
C SER A 220 -2.72 -11.57 1.18
N VAL A 221 -1.90 -11.45 2.22
CA VAL A 221 -1.36 -12.62 2.91
C VAL A 221 -2.58 -13.30 3.51
N ILE A 222 -3.09 -14.27 2.77
CA ILE A 222 -4.18 -15.10 3.20
C ILE A 222 -3.63 -15.86 4.42
N PRO A 223 -4.22 -15.72 5.62
CA PRO A 223 -3.71 -16.45 6.77
C PRO A 223 -3.76 -17.95 6.47
N PRO A 224 -2.70 -18.69 6.81
CA PRO A 224 -2.70 -20.12 6.61
C PRO A 224 -3.78 -20.77 7.50
N LYS A 225 -4.48 -21.77 6.96
CA LYS A 225 -5.41 -22.64 7.70
C LYS A 225 -4.71 -23.30 8.90
N ASN A 226 -3.43 -23.65 8.74
CA ASN A 226 -2.60 -24.24 9.78
C ASN A 226 -1.26 -23.49 9.89
N GLN A 227 -1.05 -22.83 11.03
CA GLN A 227 0.14 -22.04 11.33
C GLN A 227 1.39 -22.92 11.50
N ILE A 228 1.31 -24.07 12.15
CA ILE A 228 2.43 -25.02 12.29
C ILE A 228 2.91 -25.48 10.90
N LEU A 229 1.96 -25.79 10.02
CA LEU A 229 2.28 -26.15 8.64
C LEU A 229 2.91 -24.97 7.89
N GLN A 230 2.46 -23.74 8.15
CA GLN A 230 3.05 -22.56 7.54
C GLN A 230 4.49 -22.35 7.99
N GLU A 231 4.75 -22.36 9.30
CA GLU A 231 6.11 -22.26 9.87
C GLU A 231 7.02 -23.35 9.29
N PHE A 232 6.53 -24.58 9.19
CA PHE A 232 7.24 -25.67 8.53
C PHE A 232 7.56 -25.35 7.06
N LEU A 233 6.62 -24.77 6.31
CA LEU A 233 6.77 -24.42 4.89
C LEU A 233 7.60 -23.16 4.63
N THR A 234 7.71 -22.23 5.56
CA THR A 234 8.46 -20.97 5.37
C THR A 234 9.86 -21.02 5.98
N ASN A 235 10.03 -21.61 7.16
CA ASN A 235 11.30 -21.59 7.87
C ASN A 235 12.23 -22.73 7.42
N LYS A 236 13.53 -22.58 7.69
CA LYS A 236 14.49 -23.69 7.57
C LYS A 236 14.26 -24.65 8.73
N ASN A 237 14.12 -25.94 8.45
CA ASN A 237 13.98 -26.95 9.49
C ASN A 237 14.71 -28.25 9.10
N PRO A 238 15.13 -29.08 10.08
CA PRO A 238 15.90 -30.30 9.83
C PRO A 238 15.17 -31.33 8.96
N LEU A 239 13.85 -31.49 9.16
CA LEU A 239 13.02 -32.40 8.38
C LEU A 239 12.89 -31.95 6.91
N LYS A 240 12.96 -30.65 6.63
CA LYS A 240 12.94 -30.06 5.30
C LYS A 240 14.24 -30.29 4.55
N GLU A 241 15.37 -30.18 5.24
CA GLU A 241 16.68 -30.55 4.69
C GLU A 241 16.75 -32.05 4.39
N PHE A 242 16.18 -32.89 5.27
CA PHE A 242 16.01 -34.32 5.02
C PHE A 242 15.09 -34.62 3.81
N LEU A 243 13.98 -33.89 3.64
CA LEU A 243 13.13 -34.07 2.46
C LEU A 243 13.80 -33.62 1.15
N LYS A 244 14.80 -32.72 1.20
CA LYS A 244 15.58 -32.35 0.01
C LYS A 244 16.50 -33.48 -0.47
N THR A 245 16.97 -34.35 0.43
CA THR A 245 17.83 -35.49 0.05
C THR A 245 17.02 -36.66 -0.51
N LEU A 246 15.74 -36.78 -0.12
CA LEU A 246 14.84 -37.85 -0.58
C LEU A 246 14.03 -37.50 -1.83
N LEU A 247 13.64 -36.22 -2.02
CA LEU A 247 12.77 -35.80 -3.13
C LEU A 247 13.47 -34.80 -4.06
N PRO A 248 13.59 -35.10 -5.37
CA PRO A 248 14.20 -34.19 -6.33
C PRO A 248 13.38 -32.91 -6.51
N ALA A 249 14.05 -31.83 -6.94
CA ALA A 249 13.49 -30.48 -6.97
C ALA A 249 12.24 -30.34 -7.85
N ASN A 250 12.15 -31.11 -8.94
CA ASN A 250 11.02 -31.16 -9.86
C ASN A 250 9.74 -31.73 -9.23
N ILE A 251 9.84 -32.52 -8.15
CA ILE A 251 8.69 -33.03 -7.39
C ILE A 251 8.42 -32.15 -6.16
N ARG A 252 9.48 -31.80 -5.42
CA ARG A 252 9.36 -31.05 -4.17
C ARG A 252 8.79 -29.64 -4.37
N LYS A 253 9.24 -28.89 -5.39
CA LYS A 253 8.76 -27.52 -5.64
C LYS A 253 7.26 -27.44 -5.97
N PRO A 254 6.70 -28.23 -6.92
CA PRO A 254 5.27 -28.19 -7.18
C PRO A 254 4.45 -28.72 -6.01
N LEU A 255 4.94 -29.74 -5.27
CA LEU A 255 4.28 -30.23 -4.08
C LEU A 255 4.23 -29.19 -2.97
N SER A 256 5.36 -28.53 -2.66
CA SER A 256 5.38 -27.46 -1.65
C SER A 256 4.49 -26.29 -2.05
N ALA A 257 4.49 -25.90 -3.33
CA ALA A 257 3.60 -24.87 -3.85
C ALA A 257 2.12 -25.26 -3.72
N LYS A 258 1.78 -26.53 -3.99
CA LYS A 258 0.41 -27.06 -3.85
C LYS A 258 -0.04 -27.12 -2.40
N VAL A 259 0.82 -27.59 -1.49
CA VAL A 259 0.54 -27.64 -0.05
C VAL A 259 0.43 -26.22 0.52
N TYR A 260 1.33 -25.32 0.14
CA TYR A 260 1.24 -23.91 0.49
C TYR A 260 -0.10 -23.31 0.05
N LYS A 261 -0.46 -23.47 -1.23
CA LYS A 261 -1.73 -22.98 -1.78
C LYS A 261 -2.96 -23.59 -1.10
N LYS A 262 -2.91 -24.87 -0.71
CA LYS A 262 -4.00 -25.55 0.03
C LYS A 262 -4.07 -25.10 1.49
N ASN A 263 -2.92 -24.76 2.08
CA ASN A 263 -2.81 -24.20 3.41
C ASN A 263 -3.26 -22.74 3.44
N MET A 264 -3.36 -22.03 2.32
CA MET A 264 -3.96 -20.71 2.30
C MET A 264 -5.49 -20.83 2.53
N THR A 265 -6.07 -19.98 3.40
CA THR A 265 -7.52 -19.81 3.52
C THR A 265 -8.15 -19.32 2.20
N GLN A 266 -9.48 -19.38 2.06
CA GLN A 266 -10.11 -18.45 1.11
C GLN A 266 -9.87 -17.03 1.63
N THR A 267 -9.85 -16.03 0.75
CA THR A 267 -9.86 -14.62 1.20
C THR A 267 -10.99 -14.48 2.20
N LEU A 268 -10.65 -14.37 3.49
CA LEU A 268 -11.64 -14.05 4.51
C LEU A 268 -12.28 -12.76 4.02
N LYS A 269 -13.61 -12.75 3.96
CA LYS A 269 -14.37 -11.56 3.65
C LYS A 269 -14.81 -10.98 4.98
N ILE A 270 -14.77 -9.66 5.09
CA ILE A 270 -15.41 -8.94 6.18
C ILE A 270 -16.89 -9.36 6.23
N SER A 271 -17.43 -9.58 7.43
CA SER A 271 -18.86 -9.89 7.56
C SER A 271 -19.69 -8.68 7.10
N LYS A 272 -20.91 -8.91 6.63
CA LYS A 272 -21.80 -7.82 6.16
C LYS A 272 -22.08 -6.85 7.30
N GLU A 273 -22.25 -7.36 8.51
CA GLU A 273 -22.55 -6.58 9.71
C GLU A 273 -21.37 -5.65 10.06
N MET A 274 -20.14 -6.18 10.06
CA MET A 274 -18.94 -5.39 10.33
C MET A 274 -18.65 -4.39 9.22
N ARG A 275 -18.90 -4.77 7.97
CA ARG A 275 -18.79 -3.86 6.82
C ARG A 275 -19.77 -2.70 6.95
N GLN A 276 -21.03 -2.97 7.29
CA GLN A 276 -22.03 -1.94 7.54
C GLN A 276 -21.61 -0.99 8.67
N GLN A 277 -21.14 -1.53 9.80
CA GLN A 277 -20.67 -0.72 10.94
C GLN A 277 -19.55 0.24 10.53
N LEU A 278 -18.56 -0.23 9.78
CA LEU A 278 -17.48 0.61 9.27
C LEU A 278 -17.99 1.63 8.24
N ILE A 279 -18.91 1.26 7.36
CA ILE A 279 -19.50 2.19 6.38
C ILE A 279 -20.23 3.32 7.09
N GLU A 280 -21.00 3.05 8.15
CA GLU A 280 -21.64 4.11 8.92
C GLU A 280 -20.63 5.10 9.52
N VAL A 281 -19.49 4.60 10.01
CA VAL A 281 -18.39 5.45 10.51
C VAL A 281 -17.78 6.32 9.40
N TYR A 282 -17.65 5.79 8.19
CA TYR A 282 -17.07 6.52 7.05
C TYR A 282 -18.07 7.31 6.22
N ARG A 283 -19.38 7.15 6.45
CA ARG A 283 -20.45 7.63 5.55
C ARG A 283 -20.28 9.10 5.19
N GLU A 284 -20.08 9.97 6.17
CA GLU A 284 -19.90 11.40 5.95
C GLU A 284 -18.62 11.71 5.17
N ASP A 285 -17.51 11.04 5.47
CA ASP A 285 -16.24 11.21 4.77
C ASP A 285 -16.32 10.72 3.32
N ILE A 286 -17.05 9.62 3.05
CA ILE A 286 -17.31 9.11 1.69
C ILE A 286 -18.12 10.10 0.87
N LEU A 287 -19.20 10.67 1.43
CA LEU A 287 -20.04 11.64 0.72
C LEU A 287 -19.24 12.92 0.38
N LYS A 288 -18.47 13.44 1.35
CA LYS A 288 -17.58 14.59 1.10
C LYS A 288 -16.47 14.26 0.10
N LEU A 289 -15.95 13.03 0.14
CA LEU A 289 -14.94 12.56 -0.81
C LEU A 289 -15.51 12.53 -2.23
N GLU A 290 -16.69 11.95 -2.43
CA GLU A 290 -17.39 11.87 -3.73
C GLU A 290 -17.48 13.25 -4.39
N GLU A 291 -17.91 14.27 -3.64
CA GLU A 291 -17.93 15.66 -4.09
C GLU A 291 -16.51 16.19 -4.38
N LEU A 292 -15.57 15.96 -3.47
CA LEU A 292 -14.19 16.44 -3.58
C LEU A 292 -13.47 15.87 -4.80
N ILE A 293 -13.68 14.60 -5.16
CA ILE A 293 -13.01 13.98 -6.31
C ILE A 293 -13.88 13.96 -7.57
N GLN A 294 -15.13 14.45 -7.49
CA GLN A 294 -16.12 14.47 -8.57
C GLN A 294 -16.32 13.09 -9.21
N ARG A 295 -16.54 12.09 -8.35
CA ARG A 295 -16.63 10.69 -8.78
C ARG A 295 -17.60 9.91 -7.92
N ASP A 296 -18.50 9.17 -8.56
CA ASP A 296 -19.47 8.30 -7.89
C ASP A 296 -18.78 7.26 -6.99
N LEU A 297 -19.12 7.30 -5.70
CA LEU A 297 -18.72 6.36 -4.66
C LEU A 297 -19.93 5.71 -3.99
N SER A 298 -21.12 5.79 -4.59
CA SER A 298 -22.34 5.16 -4.07
C SER A 298 -22.16 3.66 -3.78
N SER A 299 -21.37 2.96 -4.61
CA SER A 299 -21.01 1.55 -4.41
C SER A 299 -20.28 1.28 -3.09
N TRP A 300 -19.64 2.28 -2.50
CA TRP A 300 -18.96 2.15 -1.21
C TRP A 300 -19.89 2.26 -0.01
N LEU A 301 -21.09 2.81 -0.20
CA LEU A 301 -22.14 2.94 0.82
C LEU A 301 -23.07 1.72 0.90
N ALA A 302 -22.98 0.81 -0.08
CA ALA A 302 -23.73 -0.45 -0.05
C ALA A 302 -23.16 -1.42 1.01
N PRO A 303 -23.95 -2.28 1.67
CA PRO A 303 -23.52 -3.27 2.69
C PRO A 303 -22.67 -4.44 2.15
#